data_AF-A0A7H8R0X7-F1
#
_entry.id   AF-A0A7H8R0X7-F1
#
_cell.length_a   1.000
_cell.length_b   1.000
_cell.length_c   1.000
_cell.angle_alpha   90.00
_cell.angle_beta   90.00
_cell.angle_gamma   90.00
#
_symmetry.space_group_name_H-M   'P 1'
#
loop_
_entity.id
_entity.type
_entity.pdbx_description
1 polymer ?
#
loop_
_entity_poly.entity_id
_entity_poly.type
_entity_poly.pdbx_seq_one_letter_code
_entity_poly.pdbx_strand_id
1 'polypeptide(L)'
;MKLHASLHSASLLSLALQPATATASPSTGHLARRDDIPNSYYHDKQNAKGMPYNLCDSCSCGGDWWQGGSCALYPDYYSSPNPPPADVYPVVVPTSLMEQFGSVNSNNPLCGHVMHLTGPNNVTVKAAISDTDTLDGIFMCYDLWNVFGYDLNSPSSMNVTWTLISNYTIGQKD
;
A
#
# COMPACT_ATOMS: atom_id res chain seq x y z
N MET A 1 57.81 -29.69 -60.29
CA MET A 1 58.30 -28.33 -60.61
C MET A 1 57.10 -27.39 -60.64
N LYS A 2 57.28 -26.17 -60.11
CA LYS A 2 56.34 -25.03 -60.01
C LYS A 2 55.35 -25.03 -58.84
N LEU A 3 55.78 -24.32 -57.79
CA LEU A 3 54.94 -23.51 -56.91
C LEU A 3 54.19 -22.46 -57.74
N HIS A 4 52.92 -22.24 -57.44
CA HIS A 4 52.25 -20.95 -57.65
C HIS A 4 51.38 -20.65 -56.42
N ALA A 5 51.76 -19.58 -55.73
CA ALA A 5 50.94 -18.91 -54.73
C ALA A 5 49.88 -18.06 -55.44
N SER A 6 48.69 -17.92 -54.84
CA SER A 6 47.85 -16.75 -55.04
C SER A 6 46.88 -16.63 -53.87
N LEU A 7 47.10 -15.61 -53.04
CA LEU A 7 46.20 -15.17 -51.98
C LEU A 7 44.95 -14.55 -52.61
N HIS A 8 43.76 -14.93 -52.14
CA HIS A 8 42.55 -14.13 -52.34
C HIS A 8 41.81 -13.99 -51.00
N SER A 9 41.93 -12.77 -50.47
CA SER A 9 40.99 -12.01 -49.65
C SER A 9 39.97 -12.76 -48.80
N ALA A 10 40.26 -12.85 -47.50
CA ALA A 10 39.23 -12.92 -46.47
C ALA A 10 38.57 -11.54 -46.34
N SER A 11 37.32 -11.41 -46.78
CA SER A 11 36.48 -10.26 -46.40
C SER A 11 36.08 -10.41 -44.93
N LEU A 12 36.68 -9.58 -44.08
CA LEU A 12 36.18 -9.35 -42.73
C LEU A 12 34.95 -8.44 -42.86
N LEU A 13 33.76 -9.04 -42.76
CA LEU A 13 32.52 -8.29 -42.56
C LEU A 13 32.56 -7.77 -41.12
N SER A 14 33.02 -6.54 -40.94
CA SER A 14 32.93 -5.83 -39.66
C SER A 14 31.47 -5.53 -39.37
N LEU A 15 30.82 -6.38 -38.56
CA LEU A 15 29.59 -6.01 -37.88
C LEU A 15 29.94 -4.93 -36.85
N ALA A 16 29.72 -3.67 -37.21
CA ALA A 16 29.75 -2.59 -36.24
C ALA A 16 28.57 -2.78 -35.28
N LEU A 17 28.83 -3.33 -34.11
CA LEU A 17 27.95 -3.19 -32.95
C LEU A 17 27.87 -1.69 -32.65
N GLN A 18 26.78 -1.06 -33.06
CA GLN A 18 26.45 0.26 -32.55
C GLN A 18 26.10 0.09 -31.08
N PRO A 19 26.78 0.78 -30.14
CA PRO A 19 26.26 0.87 -28.79
C PRO A 19 24.92 1.60 -28.88
N ALA A 20 23.83 0.86 -28.76
CA ALA A 20 22.58 1.45 -28.34
C ALA A 20 22.83 1.99 -26.93
N THR A 21 23.22 3.26 -26.85
CA THR A 21 23.04 4.03 -25.63
C THR A 21 21.54 4.12 -25.43
N ALA A 22 20.99 3.10 -24.77
CA ALA A 22 19.73 3.23 -24.08
C ALA A 22 19.98 4.35 -23.07
N THR A 23 19.52 5.54 -23.40
CA THR A 23 19.25 6.56 -22.40
C THR A 23 18.15 5.95 -21.54
N ALA A 24 18.54 5.21 -20.52
CA ALA A 24 17.67 5.01 -19.39
C ALA A 24 17.39 6.42 -18.90
N SER A 25 16.23 6.96 -19.29
CA SER A 25 15.64 8.07 -18.58
C SER A 25 15.73 7.65 -17.11
N PRO A 26 16.28 8.48 -16.22
CA PRO A 26 16.05 8.26 -14.82
C PRO A 26 14.53 8.32 -14.69
N SER A 27 13.89 7.15 -14.55
CA SER A 27 12.64 7.12 -13.84
C SER A 27 13.06 7.59 -12.45
N THR A 28 12.93 8.89 -12.21
CA THR A 28 12.58 9.39 -10.90
C THR A 28 11.33 8.61 -10.54
N GLY A 29 11.54 7.42 -9.98
CA GLY A 29 10.62 6.81 -9.05
C GLY A 29 10.52 7.86 -7.96
N HIS A 30 9.56 8.76 -8.13
CA HIS A 30 9.00 9.48 -7.01
C HIS A 30 8.50 8.36 -6.11
N LEU A 31 9.34 7.95 -5.15
CA LEU A 31 8.81 7.49 -3.89
C LEU A 31 7.94 8.66 -3.46
N ALA A 32 6.65 8.54 -3.73
CA ALA A 32 5.73 9.63 -3.56
C ALA A 32 5.78 9.97 -2.07
N ARG A 33 6.25 11.18 -1.81
CA ARG A 33 6.70 11.62 -0.50
C ARG A 33 5.43 12.00 0.26
N ARG A 34 5.50 12.09 1.59
CA ARG A 34 4.41 12.65 2.41
C ARG A 34 3.86 13.98 1.85
N ASP A 35 4.69 14.71 1.12
CA ASP A 35 4.40 15.97 0.42
C ASP A 35 3.30 15.85 -0.66
N ASP A 36 2.94 14.63 -1.11
CA ASP A 36 1.98 14.38 -2.19
C ASP A 36 0.53 14.17 -1.69
N ILE A 37 0.30 14.05 -0.37
CA ILE A 37 -1.04 13.92 0.19
C ILE A 37 -1.58 15.31 0.56
N PRO A 38 -2.72 15.78 -0.02
CA PRO A 38 -3.26 17.09 0.29
C PRO A 38 -3.52 17.29 1.78
N ASN A 39 -3.20 18.48 2.27
CA ASN A 39 -3.30 18.82 3.69
C ASN A 39 -4.72 18.59 4.27
N SER A 40 -5.76 18.68 3.44
CA SER A 40 -7.15 18.39 3.83
C SER A 40 -7.32 16.99 4.41
N TYR A 41 -6.56 15.99 3.97
CA TYR A 41 -6.65 14.63 4.52
C TYR A 41 -6.17 14.54 5.98
N TYR A 42 -5.38 15.50 6.46
CA TYR A 42 -4.89 15.54 7.84
C TYR A 42 -5.74 16.42 8.77
N HIS A 43 -6.62 17.27 8.22
CA HIS A 43 -7.38 18.26 8.99
C HIS A 43 -8.90 18.16 8.82
N ASP A 44 -9.35 17.81 7.61
CA ASP A 44 -10.77 17.74 7.27
C ASP A 44 -11.27 16.31 7.44
N LYS A 45 -12.37 16.15 8.17
CA LYS A 45 -13.01 14.85 8.36
C LYS A 45 -13.54 14.33 7.03
N GLN A 46 -12.96 13.23 6.59
CA GLN A 46 -13.42 12.47 5.44
C GLN A 46 -14.57 11.56 5.88
N ASN A 47 -15.65 11.50 5.10
CA ASN A 47 -16.76 10.59 5.38
C ASN A 47 -16.55 9.28 4.61
N ALA A 48 -16.83 8.15 5.27
CA ALA A 48 -16.82 6.85 4.62
C ALA A 48 -17.90 5.94 5.20
N LYS A 49 -18.19 4.86 4.47
CA LYS A 49 -18.87 3.70 5.04
C LYS A 49 -17.83 2.79 5.66
N GLY A 50 -18.05 2.40 6.91
CA GLY A 50 -17.32 1.33 7.55
C GLY A 50 -18.05 0.02 7.34
N MET A 51 -17.35 -1.05 6.96
CA MET A 51 -17.91 -2.38 6.71
C MET A 51 -17.12 -3.44 7.46
N PRO A 52 -17.75 -4.50 7.97
CA PRO A 52 -17.03 -5.61 8.52
C PRO A 52 -16.46 -6.49 7.40
N TYR A 53 -15.23 -6.93 7.55
CA TYR A 53 -14.65 -7.99 6.73
C TYR A 53 -14.87 -9.32 7.44
N ASN A 54 -15.57 -10.25 6.78
CA ASN A 54 -15.84 -11.61 7.27
C ASN A 54 -16.24 -11.63 8.76
N LEU A 55 -17.52 -11.39 9.04
CA LEU A 55 -18.10 -11.44 10.39
C LEU A 55 -17.99 -12.85 10.98
N CYS A 56 -16.85 -13.15 11.58
CA CYS A 56 -16.62 -14.30 12.43
C CYS A 56 -15.73 -13.88 13.60
N ASP A 57 -16.09 -14.32 14.79
CA ASP A 57 -15.44 -14.03 16.06
C ASP A 57 -13.98 -14.51 16.12
N SER A 58 -13.63 -15.56 15.38
CA SER A 58 -12.27 -16.11 15.30
C SER A 58 -11.50 -15.74 14.03
N CYS A 59 -12.04 -14.89 13.16
CA CYS A 59 -11.40 -14.56 11.88
C CYS A 59 -10.38 -13.44 12.06
N SER A 60 -9.11 -13.81 12.16
CA SER A 60 -8.00 -12.87 12.30
C SER A 60 -7.61 -12.24 10.97
N CYS A 61 -8.47 -11.40 10.37
CA CYS A 61 -8.08 -10.66 9.16
C CYS A 61 -6.94 -9.66 9.39
N GLY A 62 -6.67 -9.30 10.66
CA GLY A 62 -5.58 -8.39 10.98
C GLY A 62 -4.23 -8.99 10.61
N GLY A 63 -4.03 -10.29 10.88
CA GLY A 63 -2.81 -10.99 10.48
C GLY A 63 -2.62 -11.00 8.96
N ASP A 64 -3.69 -11.28 8.22
CA ASP A 64 -3.68 -11.35 6.76
C ASP A 64 -3.39 -9.98 6.13
N TRP A 65 -3.98 -8.89 6.64
CA TRP A 65 -3.75 -7.56 6.09
C TRP A 65 -2.38 -6.99 6.46
N TRP A 66 -1.87 -7.29 7.66
CA TRP A 66 -0.49 -6.94 7.99
C TRP A 66 0.50 -7.71 7.11
N GLN A 67 0.23 -8.99 6.80
CA GLN A 67 1.19 -9.88 6.13
C GLN A 67 1.11 -9.90 4.61
N GLY A 68 -0.10 -9.89 4.07
CA GLY A 68 -0.38 -10.15 2.67
C GLY A 68 -1.20 -9.06 1.98
N GLY A 69 -1.51 -7.97 2.69
CA GLY A 69 -2.18 -6.82 2.09
C GLY A 69 -1.34 -6.16 1.00
N SER A 70 -1.98 -5.43 0.10
CA SER A 70 -1.37 -4.73 -1.04
C SER A 70 -0.27 -3.74 -0.64
N CYS A 71 -0.28 -3.26 0.61
CA CYS A 71 0.78 -2.41 1.14
C CYS A 71 2.03 -3.16 1.59
N ALA A 72 1.99 -4.49 1.66
CA ALA A 72 3.11 -5.37 2.02
C ALA A 72 3.86 -4.89 3.28
N LEU A 73 3.11 -4.57 4.35
CA LEU A 73 3.71 -4.01 5.56
C LEU A 73 4.61 -5.06 6.28
N TYR A 74 4.44 -6.36 6.04
CA TYR A 74 5.31 -7.46 6.51
C TYR A 74 5.91 -8.22 5.31
N PRO A 75 7.11 -8.85 5.37
CA PRO A 75 8.13 -8.84 6.44
C PRO A 75 9.09 -7.64 6.38
N ASP A 76 8.98 -6.81 5.35
CA ASP A 76 9.94 -5.74 5.07
C ASP A 76 10.01 -4.68 6.20
N TYR A 77 8.97 -4.56 7.05
CA TYR A 77 8.97 -3.69 8.23
C TYR A 77 8.81 -4.40 9.58
N TYR A 78 8.25 -5.60 9.56
CA TYR A 78 7.82 -6.34 10.74
C TYR A 78 8.64 -7.62 10.98
N SER A 79 9.82 -7.75 10.38
CA SER A 79 10.83 -8.64 10.95
C SER A 79 11.23 -8.09 12.33
N SER A 80 11.20 -8.94 13.35
CA SER A 80 11.67 -8.65 14.72
C SER A 80 12.84 -7.65 14.70
N PRO A 81 12.69 -6.44 15.28
CA PRO A 81 12.06 -6.22 16.61
C PRO A 81 10.80 -5.34 16.68
N ASN A 82 10.14 -4.95 15.57
CA ASN A 82 9.03 -3.97 15.63
C ASN A 82 7.66 -4.62 15.38
N PRO A 83 6.97 -5.26 16.35
CA PRO A 83 5.65 -5.88 16.13
C PRO A 83 4.54 -4.84 15.86
N PRO A 84 3.39 -5.24 15.29
CA PRO A 84 2.26 -4.34 15.06
C PRO A 84 1.89 -3.58 16.34
N PRO A 85 1.70 -2.25 16.31
CA PRO A 85 1.31 -1.50 17.49
C PRO A 85 -0.01 -2.04 18.06
N ALA A 86 -0.04 -2.30 19.36
CA ALA A 86 -1.21 -2.87 20.03
C ALA A 86 -2.45 -1.95 20.01
N ASP A 87 -2.28 -0.66 19.73
CA ASP A 87 -3.34 0.35 19.68
C ASP A 87 -3.70 0.80 18.25
N VAL A 88 -3.22 0.09 17.22
CA VAL A 88 -3.51 0.41 15.80
C VAL A 88 -4.15 -0.78 15.10
N TYR A 89 -5.33 -0.57 14.54
CA TYR A 89 -6.07 -1.59 13.80
C TYR A 89 -5.74 -1.52 12.30
N PRO A 90 -5.40 -2.63 11.64
CA PRO A 90 -5.28 -2.63 10.18
C PRO A 90 -6.67 -2.46 9.56
N VAL A 91 -6.73 -1.73 8.45
CA VAL A 91 -7.94 -1.59 7.65
C VAL A 91 -7.63 -1.67 6.16
N VAL A 92 -8.67 -2.01 5.41
CA VAL A 92 -8.66 -1.97 3.94
C VAL A 92 -9.42 -0.73 3.51
N VAL A 93 -8.86 0.03 2.58
CA VAL A 93 -9.52 1.19 1.99
C VAL A 93 -10.00 0.90 0.56
N PRO A 94 -10.85 1.73 -0.05
CA PRO A 94 -11.22 1.53 -1.44
C PRO A 94 -10.02 1.71 -2.37
N THR A 95 -9.95 0.89 -3.41
CA THR A 95 -8.96 1.03 -4.49
C THR A 95 -9.04 2.39 -5.16
N SER A 96 -10.25 2.93 -5.30
CA SER A 96 -10.48 4.29 -5.81
C SER A 96 -9.87 5.40 -4.93
N LEU A 97 -9.63 5.14 -3.64
CA LEU A 97 -8.89 6.06 -2.78
C LEU A 97 -7.38 5.95 -3.04
N MET A 98 -6.85 4.72 -3.08
CA MET A 98 -5.43 4.48 -3.34
C MET A 98 -4.96 5.05 -4.69
N GLU A 99 -5.78 4.86 -5.74
CA GLU A 99 -5.47 5.30 -7.10
C GLU A 99 -5.32 6.83 -7.23
N GLN A 100 -5.87 7.62 -6.30
CA GLN A 100 -5.69 9.07 -6.27
C GLN A 100 -4.24 9.48 -5.96
N PHE A 101 -3.47 8.61 -5.33
CA PHE A 101 -2.11 8.89 -4.84
C PHE A 101 -1.02 8.11 -5.56
N GLY A 102 -1.38 7.13 -6.39
CA GLY A 102 -0.43 6.36 -7.18
C GLY A 102 -0.88 4.93 -7.45
N SER A 103 0.08 4.08 -7.81
CA SER A 103 -0.18 2.66 -8.05
C SER A 103 -0.67 1.94 -6.79
N VAL A 104 -1.55 0.96 -6.97
CA VAL A 104 -2.16 0.16 -5.90
C VAL A 104 -1.21 -0.98 -5.52
N ASN A 105 -0.12 -0.63 -4.84
CA ASN A 105 0.91 -1.55 -4.36
C ASN A 105 1.65 -0.92 -3.16
N SER A 106 2.68 -1.59 -2.66
CA SER A 106 3.47 -1.18 -1.50
C SER A 106 4.16 0.19 -1.61
N ASN A 107 4.24 0.78 -2.82
CA ASN A 107 4.81 2.11 -3.02
C ASN A 107 3.77 3.23 -3.00
N ASN A 108 2.49 2.91 -2.77
CA ASN A 108 1.45 3.93 -2.66
C ASN A 108 1.70 4.83 -1.43
N PRO A 109 1.60 6.17 -1.55
CA PRO A 109 1.78 7.08 -0.42
C PRO A 109 0.87 6.83 0.76
N LEU A 110 -0.33 6.27 0.56
CA LEU A 110 -1.25 5.98 1.66
C LEU A 110 -0.85 4.72 2.43
N CYS A 111 -0.01 3.85 1.88
CA CYS A 111 0.35 2.62 2.54
C CYS A 111 1.06 2.89 3.88
N GLY A 112 0.56 2.23 4.93
CA GLY A 112 1.06 2.37 6.30
C GLY A 112 0.61 3.65 7.01
N HIS A 113 -0.02 4.63 6.33
CA HIS A 113 -0.50 5.82 7.02
C HIS A 113 -1.54 5.45 8.07
N VAL A 114 -1.40 6.08 9.24
CA VAL A 114 -2.33 5.92 10.35
C VAL A 114 -3.34 7.06 10.31
N MET A 115 -4.60 6.73 10.51
CA MET A 115 -5.71 7.68 10.62
C MET A 115 -6.38 7.58 11.99
N HIS A 116 -6.95 8.70 12.42
CA HIS A 116 -8.04 8.68 13.38
C HIS A 116 -9.30 8.19 12.66
N LEU A 117 -9.80 7.01 13.02
CA LEU A 117 -11.06 6.49 12.52
C LEU A 117 -12.11 6.65 13.63
N THR A 118 -13.16 7.42 13.36
CA THR A 118 -14.22 7.73 14.31
C THR A 118 -15.53 7.11 13.86
N GLY A 119 -16.04 6.18 14.66
CA GLY A 119 -17.30 5.50 14.46
C GLY A 119 -18.45 6.07 15.32
N PRO A 120 -19.54 5.31 15.46
CA PRO A 120 -20.67 5.64 16.32
C PRO A 120 -20.28 6.00 17.75
N ASN A 121 -21.13 6.80 18.41
CA ASN A 121 -20.91 7.30 19.77
C ASN A 121 -19.60 8.11 19.94
N ASN A 122 -19.05 8.67 18.86
CA ASN A 122 -17.78 9.40 18.84
C ASN A 122 -16.58 8.57 19.35
N VAL A 123 -16.65 7.24 19.23
CA VAL A 123 -15.48 6.39 19.52
C VAL A 123 -14.45 6.61 18.42
N THR A 124 -13.25 7.02 18.80
CA THR A 124 -12.11 7.23 17.88
C THR A 124 -10.99 6.26 18.20
N VAL A 125 -10.48 5.59 17.17
CA VAL A 125 -9.30 4.71 17.25
C VAL A 125 -8.23 5.15 16.28
N LYS A 126 -7.04 4.54 16.38
CA LYS A 126 -6.05 4.58 15.31
C LYS A 126 -6.23 3.39 14.39
N ALA A 127 -6.24 3.65 13.09
CA ALA A 127 -6.31 2.61 12.07
C ALA A 127 -5.22 2.84 11.02
N ALA A 128 -4.54 1.79 10.58
CA ALA A 128 -3.53 1.87 9.55
C ALA A 128 -4.05 1.33 8.22
N ILE A 129 -3.75 2.04 7.14
CA ILE A 129 -4.06 1.59 5.79
C ILE A 129 -3.08 0.48 5.43
N SER A 130 -3.56 -0.76 5.41
CA SER A 130 -2.73 -1.96 5.19
C SER A 130 -3.03 -2.68 3.88
N ASP A 131 -4.21 -2.44 3.30
CA ASP A 131 -4.62 -3.08 2.05
C ASP A 131 -5.67 -2.23 1.33
N THR A 132 -6.11 -2.71 0.18
CA THR A 132 -7.15 -2.12 -0.64
C THR A 132 -8.12 -3.16 -1.19
N ASP A 133 -9.37 -2.76 -1.44
CA ASP A 133 -10.37 -3.61 -2.08
C ASP A 133 -11.18 -2.80 -3.10
N THR A 134 -11.77 -3.47 -4.10
CA THR A 134 -12.56 -2.80 -5.15
C THR A 134 -13.94 -2.35 -4.68
N LEU A 135 -14.38 -2.80 -3.51
CA LEU A 135 -15.63 -2.40 -2.89
C LEU A 135 -15.53 -1.04 -2.19
N ASP A 136 -16.62 -0.27 -2.23
CA ASP A 136 -16.71 1.05 -1.61
C ASP A 136 -16.86 0.97 -0.09
N GLY A 137 -15.84 1.42 0.64
CA GLY A 137 -15.83 1.67 2.07
C GLY A 137 -14.53 1.24 2.74
N ILE A 138 -14.44 1.47 4.05
CA ILE A 138 -13.33 1.02 4.89
C ILE A 138 -13.72 -0.32 5.48
N PHE A 139 -13.01 -1.38 5.11
CA PHE A 139 -13.21 -2.69 5.73
C PHE A 139 -12.41 -2.81 7.02
N MET A 140 -13.06 -3.41 8.00
CA MET A 140 -12.56 -3.53 9.36
C MET A 140 -12.66 -4.98 9.80
N CYS A 141 -11.65 -5.42 10.54
CA CYS A 141 -11.74 -6.68 11.27
C CYS A 141 -12.76 -6.61 12.39
N TYR A 142 -13.24 -7.79 12.81
CA TYR A 142 -14.24 -7.91 13.86
C TYR A 142 -13.84 -7.21 15.16
N ASP A 143 -12.56 -7.21 15.53
CA ASP A 143 -12.07 -6.53 16.74
C ASP A 143 -12.35 -5.02 16.70
N LEU A 144 -12.04 -4.36 15.58
CA LEU A 144 -12.32 -2.95 15.38
C LEU A 144 -13.83 -2.68 15.27
N TRP A 145 -14.55 -3.58 14.59
CA TRP A 145 -16.01 -3.52 14.49
C TRP A 145 -16.67 -3.53 15.88
N ASN A 146 -16.19 -4.40 16.77
CA ASN A 146 -16.64 -4.53 18.15
C ASN A 146 -16.25 -3.33 19.03
N VAL A 147 -15.08 -2.72 18.80
CA VAL A 147 -14.72 -1.46 19.49
C VAL A 147 -15.73 -0.34 19.22
N PHE A 148 -16.35 -0.32 18.04
CA PHE A 148 -17.44 0.62 17.73
C PHE A 148 -18.81 0.20 18.28
N GLY A 149 -18.88 -0.91 19.03
CA GLY A 149 -20.09 -1.42 19.67
C GLY A 149 -20.96 -2.30 18.78
N TYR A 150 -20.40 -2.84 17.69
CA TYR A 150 -21.12 -3.70 16.75
C TYR A 150 -20.67 -5.16 16.88
N ASP A 151 -21.62 -6.08 16.75
CA ASP A 151 -21.41 -7.51 16.84
C ASP A 151 -21.76 -8.23 15.52
N LEU A 152 -21.79 -9.56 15.55
CA LEU A 152 -22.12 -10.42 14.41
C LEU A 152 -23.57 -10.28 13.92
N ASN A 153 -24.48 -9.70 14.72
CA ASN A 153 -25.89 -9.48 14.37
C ASN A 153 -26.17 -8.03 13.94
N SER A 154 -25.16 -7.18 13.98
CA SER A 154 -25.29 -5.77 13.69
C SER A 154 -25.42 -5.51 12.17
N PRO A 155 -25.87 -4.31 11.75
CA PRO A 155 -25.99 -3.97 10.33
C PRO A 155 -24.69 -4.18 9.56
N SER A 156 -24.75 -4.51 8.27
CA SER A 156 -23.56 -4.75 7.44
C SER A 156 -22.71 -3.50 7.13
N SER A 157 -23.09 -2.33 7.66
CA SER A 157 -22.30 -1.10 7.53
C SER A 157 -22.60 -0.10 8.65
N MET A 158 -21.65 0.81 8.86
CA MET A 158 -21.81 1.99 9.71
C MET A 158 -21.27 3.24 9.01
N ASN A 159 -21.66 4.43 9.47
CA ASN A 159 -21.00 5.66 9.05
C ASN A 159 -19.75 5.86 9.90
N VAL A 160 -18.63 6.14 9.25
CA VAL A 160 -17.38 6.52 9.92
C VAL A 160 -16.87 7.83 9.35
N THR A 161 -16.09 8.53 10.15
CA THR A 161 -15.28 9.65 9.67
C THR A 161 -13.82 9.38 9.94
N TRP A 162 -12.93 9.92 9.11
CA TRP A 162 -11.50 9.74 9.31
C TRP A 162 -10.68 10.96 8.93
N THR A 163 -9.50 11.07 9.57
CA THR A 163 -8.43 12.01 9.20
C THR A 163 -7.09 11.32 9.38
N LEU A 164 -6.16 11.53 8.45
CA LEU A 164 -4.78 11.06 8.62
C LEU A 164 -4.13 11.74 9.82
N ILE A 165 -3.26 11.00 10.49
CA ILE A 165 -2.44 11.54 11.58
C ILE A 165 -1.12 12.02 10.95
N SER A 166 -0.81 13.29 11.14
CA SER A 166 0.44 13.88 10.64
C SER A 166 1.66 13.20 11.26
N ASN A 167 2.65 12.87 10.42
CA ASN A 167 3.89 12.18 10.82
C ASN A 167 3.68 10.81 11.45
N TYR A 168 2.55 10.15 11.20
CA TYR A 168 2.32 8.81 11.72
C TYR A 168 2.05 7.84 10.58
N THR A 169 3.12 7.17 10.19
CA THR A 169 3.10 6.10 9.20
C THR A 169 3.79 4.90 9.81
N ILE A 170 3.14 3.75 9.73
CA ILE A 170 3.71 2.47 10.10
C ILE A 170 4.55 1.98 8.94
N GLY A 171 5.78 1.57 9.22
CA GLY A 171 6.69 1.05 8.21
C GLY A 171 7.20 2.13 7.26
N GLN A 172 7.73 3.25 7.75
CA GLN A 172 8.67 4.04 6.93
C GLN A 172 10.09 3.49 7.08
N LYS A 173 10.80 3.39 5.95
CA LYS A 173 12.26 3.28 5.94
C LYS A 173 12.81 4.69 6.08
N ASP A 174 13.63 4.91 7.11
CA ASP A 174 14.45 6.13 7.25
C ASP A 174 15.40 6.32 6.05
#